data_AF-A0A179B7H8-F1
#
_entry.id   AF-A0A179B7H8-F1
#
_cell.length_a   1.000
_cell.length_b   1.000
_cell.length_c   1.000
_cell.angle_alpha   90.00
_cell.angle_beta   90.00
_cell.angle_gamma   90.00
#
_symmetry.space_group_name_H-M   'P 1'
#
loop_
_entity.id
_entity.type
_entity.pdbx_description
1 polymer ?
#
loop_
_entity_poly.entity_id
_entity_poly.type
_entity_poly.pdbx_seq_one_letter_code
_entity_poly.pdbx_strand_id
1 'polypeptide(L)'
;MPTADLLERNRLIFCHFDSYSTALRFVRINDSVMLPASLPENTSMVAAPTETGDTPTDVLHAVLEKLNINPGQIELDDGFEAWLSTDTGPIQIHLARFTTFEAPHEVIAPHDGVFKPISELRRLPMTELTLLRQVFNQIMGG
;
A
#
# COMPACT_ATOMS: atom_id res chain seq x y z
N MET A 1 14.72 16.20 -1.25
CA MET A 1 13.35 16.42 -1.75
C MET A 1 12.44 16.61 -0.55
N PRO A 2 11.41 17.48 -0.61
CA PRO A 2 10.43 17.54 0.47
C PRO A 2 9.64 16.24 0.51
N THR A 3 9.57 15.60 1.68
CA THR A 3 8.82 14.36 1.93
C THR A 3 7.38 14.41 1.44
N ALA A 4 6.77 15.60 1.42
CA ALA A 4 5.43 15.82 0.90
C ALA A 4 5.27 15.45 -0.58
N ASP A 5 6.21 15.85 -1.45
CA ASP A 5 6.13 15.60 -2.91
C ASP A 5 6.25 14.10 -3.21
N LEU A 6 7.11 13.39 -2.46
CA LEU A 6 7.23 11.93 -2.51
C LEU A 6 5.90 11.26 -2.18
N LEU A 7 5.26 11.68 -1.07
CA LEU A 7 3.99 11.12 -0.61
C LEU A 7 2.80 11.52 -1.49
N GLU A 8 2.92 12.56 -2.31
CA GLU A 8 1.91 12.94 -3.31
C GLU A 8 2.02 12.08 -4.57
N ARG A 9 3.24 11.76 -5.01
CA ARG A 9 3.55 10.93 -6.19
C ARG A 9 3.63 9.44 -5.91
N ASN A 10 3.61 9.03 -4.64
CA ASN A 10 3.72 7.63 -4.28
C ASN A 10 2.63 7.23 -3.29
N ARG A 11 2.16 5.99 -3.38
CA ARG A 11 1.30 5.36 -2.37
C ARG A 11 1.87 4.02 -1.97
N LEU A 12 1.57 3.64 -0.74
CA LEU A 12 1.93 2.35 -0.18
C LEU A 12 0.66 1.58 0.19
N ILE A 13 0.64 0.33 -0.23
CA ILE A 13 -0.33 -0.66 0.22
C ILE A 13 0.34 -1.47 1.31
N PHE A 14 -0.28 -1.55 2.48
CA PHE A 14 0.22 -2.39 3.55
C PHE A 14 -0.58 -3.68 3.64
N CYS A 15 0.13 -4.81 3.66
CA CYS A 15 -0.46 -6.12 3.83
C CYS A 15 0.23 -6.90 4.96
N HIS A 16 -0.51 -7.81 5.57
CA HIS A 16 0.01 -8.80 6.52
C HIS A 16 -0.40 -10.18 6.01
N PHE A 17 0.60 -11.04 5.83
CA PHE A 17 0.39 -12.43 5.43
C PHE A 17 0.60 -13.34 6.63
N ASP A 18 -0.47 -14.00 7.05
CA ASP A 18 -0.42 -15.00 8.11
C ASP A 18 -0.08 -16.37 7.51
N SER A 19 1.14 -16.85 7.75
CA SER A 19 1.61 -18.15 7.23
C SER A 19 0.89 -19.34 7.87
N TYR A 20 0.33 -19.17 9.07
CA TYR A 20 -0.39 -20.22 9.79
C TYR A 20 -1.78 -20.50 9.17
N SER A 21 -2.53 -19.44 8.88
CA SER A 21 -3.90 -19.52 8.35
C SER A 21 -3.97 -19.23 6.84
N THR A 22 -2.82 -19.03 6.20
CA THR A 22 -2.67 -18.56 4.81
C THR A 22 -3.60 -17.39 4.48
N ALA A 23 -3.73 -16.47 5.44
CA ALA A 23 -4.67 -15.36 5.37
C ALA A 23 -3.93 -14.06 5.05
N LEU A 24 -4.20 -13.49 3.87
CA LEU A 24 -3.72 -12.17 3.50
C LEU A 24 -4.71 -11.09 3.94
N ARG A 25 -4.25 -10.20 4.81
CA ARG A 25 -5.00 -9.05 5.32
C ARG A 25 -4.35 -7.77 4.81
N PHE A 26 -5.16 -6.78 4.52
CA PHE A 26 -4.71 -5.46 4.09
C PHE A 26 -5.08 -4.43 5.14
N VAL A 27 -4.22 -3.45 5.31
CA VAL A 27 -4.52 -2.29 6.15
C VAL A 27 -5.49 -1.41 5.38
N ARG A 28 -6.63 -1.15 6.01
CA ARG A 28 -7.60 -0.15 5.55
C ARG A 28 -7.66 0.93 6.60
N ILE A 29 -7.43 2.17 6.20
CA ILE A 29 -7.58 3.35 7.05
C ILE A 29 -8.78 4.13 6.53
N ASN A 30 -9.76 4.39 7.40
CA ASN A 30 -11.07 4.94 7.01
C ASN A 30 -11.77 4.06 5.94
N ASP A 31 -11.78 4.49 4.68
CA ASP A 31 -12.38 3.80 3.53
C ASP A 31 -11.39 3.63 2.36
N SER A 32 -10.08 3.70 2.62
CA SER A 32 -9.06 3.43 1.61
C SER A 32 -7.94 2.56 2.16
N VAL A 33 -7.33 1.78 1.27
CA VAL A 33 -6.12 0.98 1.58
C VAL A 33 -4.84 1.68 1.13
N MET A 34 -4.96 2.89 0.59
CA MET A 34 -3.86 3.64 0.01
C MET A 34 -3.32 4.60 1.05
N LEU A 35 -2.06 4.41 1.41
CA LEU A 35 -1.38 5.22 2.42
C LEU A 35 -0.30 6.10 1.80
N PRO A 36 -0.10 7.33 2.31
CA PRO A 36 -0.75 7.91 3.50
C PRO A 36 -2.07 8.65 3.20
N ALA A 37 -2.52 8.66 1.96
CA ALA A 37 -3.74 9.35 1.52
C ALA A 37 -4.47 8.53 0.45
N SER A 38 -5.79 8.60 0.44
CA SER A 38 -6.62 7.96 -0.60
C SER A 38 -6.21 8.39 -2.01
N LEU A 39 -6.50 7.53 -2.98
CA LEU A 39 -6.31 7.88 -4.39
C LEU A 39 -7.33 8.94 -4.82
N PRO A 40 -6.92 9.89 -5.69
CA PRO A 40 -7.87 10.81 -6.28
C PRO A 40 -8.89 10.09 -7.19
N GLU A 41 -10.06 10.69 -7.36
CA GLU A 41 -11.20 10.08 -8.05
C GLU A 41 -10.90 9.78 -9.53
N ASN A 42 -10.07 10.62 -10.18
CA ASN A 42 -9.68 10.52 -11.59
C ASN A 42 -8.39 9.72 -11.80
N THR A 43 -8.24 8.61 -11.09
CA THR A 43 -7.03 7.79 -11.21
C THR A 43 -7.25 6.58 -12.10
N SER A 44 -6.40 6.40 -13.11
CA SER A 44 -6.46 5.26 -14.03
C SER A 44 -5.16 4.46 -14.01
N MET A 45 -5.25 3.12 -14.05
CA MET A 45 -4.05 2.28 -14.15
C MET A 45 -3.34 2.50 -15.50
N VAL A 46 -2.03 2.64 -15.45
CA VAL A 46 -1.16 2.80 -16.62
C VAL A 46 0.02 1.84 -16.54
N ALA A 47 0.66 1.60 -17.69
CA ALA A 47 1.90 0.85 -17.73
C ALA A 47 3.03 1.61 -17.01
N ALA A 48 4.00 0.87 -16.48
CA ALA A 48 5.17 1.47 -15.85
C ALA A 48 5.88 2.44 -16.82
N PRO A 49 6.10 3.71 -16.42
CA PRO A 49 6.89 4.64 -17.19
C PRO A 49 8.35 4.16 -17.25
N THR A 50 9.07 4.59 -18.28
CA THR A 50 10.46 4.18 -18.52
C THR A 50 11.44 4.81 -17.52
N GLU A 51 11.04 5.90 -16.85
CA GLU A 51 11.86 6.58 -15.84
C GLU A 51 11.19 6.51 -14.47
N THR A 52 11.75 5.67 -13.60
CA THR A 52 11.39 5.57 -12.18
C THR A 52 12.31 6.50 -11.41
N GLY A 53 11.78 7.64 -10.95
CA GLY A 53 12.60 8.69 -10.32
C GLY A 53 12.83 8.51 -8.81
N ASP A 54 11.92 7.84 -8.11
CA ASP A 54 11.89 7.80 -6.64
C ASP A 54 12.29 6.44 -6.08
N THR A 55 12.99 6.45 -4.94
CA THR A 55 13.42 5.22 -4.26
C THR A 55 12.29 4.71 -3.36
N PRO A 56 11.81 3.45 -3.51
CA PRO A 56 10.70 2.91 -2.73
C PRO A 56 10.99 2.93 -1.23
N THR A 57 12.26 2.74 -0.84
CA THR A 57 12.73 2.81 0.55
C THR A 57 12.48 4.17 1.17
N ASP A 58 12.85 5.27 0.49
CA ASP A 58 12.58 6.63 0.99
C ASP A 58 11.09 6.90 1.14
N VAL A 59 10.27 6.44 0.18
CA VAL A 59 8.82 6.54 0.23
C VAL A 59 8.25 5.77 1.42
N LEU A 60 8.74 4.55 1.66
CA LEU A 60 8.36 3.76 2.83
C LEU A 60 8.70 4.53 4.11
N HIS A 61 9.96 4.94 4.28
CA HIS A 61 10.37 5.70 5.46
C HIS A 61 9.48 6.93 5.70
N ALA A 62 9.19 7.70 4.66
CA ALA A 62 8.29 8.84 4.71
C ALA A 62 6.87 8.50 5.21
N VAL A 63 6.27 7.41 4.71
CA VAL A 63 4.94 6.96 5.15
C VAL A 63 4.98 6.44 6.58
N LEU A 64 6.02 5.70 6.94
CA LEU A 64 6.18 5.14 8.27
C LEU A 64 6.39 6.20 9.33
N GLU A 65 7.19 7.24 9.05
CA GLU A 65 7.32 8.39 9.93
C GLU A 65 5.97 9.11 10.11
N LYS A 66 5.21 9.30 9.02
CA LYS A 66 3.89 9.94 9.07
C LYS A 66 2.87 9.13 9.86
N LEU A 67 2.91 7.81 9.73
CA LEU A 67 2.03 6.88 10.46
C LEU A 67 2.60 6.47 11.82
N ASN A 68 3.79 6.95 12.20
CA ASN A 68 4.51 6.58 13.41
C ASN A 68 4.64 5.05 13.58
N ILE A 69 4.96 4.36 12.49
CA ILE A 69 5.14 2.90 12.42
C ILE A 69 6.64 2.58 12.40
N ASN A 70 7.05 1.55 13.15
CA ASN A 70 8.45 1.14 13.14
C ASN A 70 8.81 0.42 11.81
N PRO A 71 9.79 0.89 11.01
CA PRO A 71 10.23 0.23 9.78
C PRO A 71 10.79 -1.18 10.00
N GLY A 72 11.31 -1.49 11.18
CA GLY A 72 11.89 -2.81 11.45
C GLY A 72 10.90 -3.98 11.41
N GLN A 73 9.60 -3.70 11.34
CA GLN A 73 8.54 -4.71 11.29
C GLN A 73 7.86 -4.82 9.91
N ILE A 74 8.40 -4.11 8.90
CA ILE A 74 7.83 -3.99 7.56
C ILE A 74 8.94 -4.19 6.52
N GLU A 75 8.64 -5.01 5.53
CA GLU A 75 9.49 -5.20 4.35
C GLU A 75 8.77 -4.65 3.11
N LEU A 76 9.51 -3.92 2.28
CA LEU A 76 9.06 -3.61 0.93
C LEU A 76 9.08 -4.87 0.08
N ASP A 77 8.09 -5.00 -0.79
CA ASP A 77 8.04 -6.04 -1.80
C ASP A 77 8.41 -5.42 -3.15
N ASP A 78 9.65 -5.66 -3.59
CA ASP A 78 10.15 -5.20 -4.91
C ASP A 78 9.55 -5.99 -6.08
N GLY A 79 8.78 -7.05 -5.81
CA GLY A 79 8.11 -7.83 -6.84
C GLY A 79 6.81 -7.20 -7.32
N PHE A 80 6.20 -6.33 -6.51
CA PHE A 80 4.96 -5.63 -6.85
C PHE A 80 5.22 -4.15 -7.14
N GLU A 81 4.96 -3.77 -8.39
CA GLU A 81 4.97 -2.37 -8.79
C GLU A 81 3.74 -2.08 -9.64
N ALA A 82 2.99 -1.04 -9.28
CA ALA A 82 1.86 -0.58 -10.07
C ALA A 82 1.90 0.92 -10.27
N TRP A 83 1.43 1.37 -11.44
CA TRP A 83 1.44 2.77 -11.82
C TRP A 83 0.05 3.26 -12.14
N LEU A 84 -0.23 4.45 -11.65
CA LEU A 84 -1.49 5.13 -11.77
C LEU A 84 -1.26 6.49 -12.42
N SER A 85 -2.15 6.90 -13.33
CA SER A 85 -2.12 8.23 -13.94
C SER A 85 -3.21 9.09 -13.33
N THR A 86 -2.83 10.33 -12.97
CA THR A 86 -3.72 11.36 -12.43
C THR A 86 -3.47 12.69 -13.16
N ASP A 87 -4.39 13.65 -12.99
CA ASP A 87 -4.24 15.00 -13.55
C ASP A 87 -2.95 15.71 -13.11
N THR A 88 -2.40 15.37 -11.95
CA THR A 88 -1.19 15.99 -11.38
C THR A 88 0.10 15.26 -11.78
N GLY A 89 -0.01 14.04 -12.29
CA GLY A 89 1.12 13.22 -12.71
C GLY A 89 0.93 11.73 -12.42
N PRO A 90 1.92 10.89 -12.80
CA PRO A 90 1.92 9.48 -12.46
C PRO A 90 2.14 9.29 -10.96
N ILE A 91 1.38 8.38 -10.36
CA ILE A 91 1.52 7.90 -8.99
C ILE A 91 2.05 6.47 -9.03
N GLN A 92 3.16 6.22 -8.35
CA GLN A 92 3.70 4.88 -8.17
C GLN A 92 3.14 4.24 -6.91
N ILE A 93 2.75 2.97 -7.01
CA ILE A 93 2.16 2.18 -5.94
C ILE A 93 3.15 1.10 -5.56
N HIS A 94 3.54 1.14 -4.30
CA HIS A 94 4.48 0.21 -3.68
C HIS A 94 3.74 -0.71 -2.72
N LEU A 95 4.26 -1.92 -2.56
CA LEU A 95 3.72 -2.89 -1.61
C LEU A 95 4.66 -3.02 -0.41
N ALA A 96 4.09 -2.94 0.78
CA ALA A 96 4.78 -3.14 2.03
C ALA A 96 4.09 -4.26 2.83
N ARG A 97 4.86 -5.25 3.25
CA ARG A 97 4.39 -6.41 4.00
C ARG A 97 4.89 -6.35 5.44
N PHE A 98 4.00 -6.54 6.39
CA PHE A 98 4.38 -6.73 7.78
C PHE A 98 5.06 -8.08 7.97
N THR A 99 6.24 -8.07 8.60
CA THR A 99 7.03 -9.27 8.94
C THR A 99 6.71 -9.82 10.32
N THR A 100 5.80 -9.17 11.04
CA THR A 100 5.34 -9.60 12.36
C THR A 100 4.56 -10.90 12.27
N PHE A 101 4.64 -11.70 13.34
CA PHE A 101 3.90 -12.95 13.44
C PHE A 101 2.38 -12.70 13.35
N GLU A 102 1.87 -11.74 14.11
CA GLU A 102 0.46 -11.30 14.05
C GLU A 102 0.34 -9.91 13.43
N ALA A 103 -0.83 -9.60 12.87
CA ALA A 103 -1.11 -8.27 12.32
C ALA A 103 -1.05 -7.22 13.45
N PRO A 104 -0.20 -6.18 13.35
CA PRO A 104 0.00 -5.23 14.45
C PRO A 104 -1.13 -4.20 14.47
N HIS A 105 -2.32 -4.62 14.92
CA HIS A 105 -3.50 -3.77 15.02
C HIS A 105 -3.25 -2.49 15.83
N GLU A 106 -2.42 -2.58 16.86
CA GLU A 106 -2.02 -1.45 17.71
C GLU A 106 -1.31 -0.32 16.96
N VAL A 107 -0.61 -0.65 15.87
CA VAL A 107 0.17 0.31 15.08
C VAL A 107 -0.74 1.18 14.22
N ILE A 108 -1.83 0.60 13.71
CA ILE A 108 -2.78 1.29 12.82
C ILE A 108 -4.02 1.81 13.55
N ALA A 109 -4.33 1.28 14.75
CA ALA A 109 -5.46 1.70 15.56
C ALA A 109 -5.52 3.22 15.83
N PRO A 110 -4.40 3.94 16.08
CA PRO A 110 -4.41 5.40 16.25
C PRO A 110 -4.89 6.16 15.01
N HIS A 111 -4.82 5.53 13.84
CA HIS A 111 -5.20 6.11 12.56
C HIS A 111 -6.59 5.65 12.10
N ASP A 112 -7.40 5.04 12.97
CA ASP A 112 -8.66 4.36 12.59
C ASP A 112 -8.44 3.26 11.54
N GLY A 113 -7.25 2.65 11.59
CA GLY A 113 -6.86 1.58 10.70
C GLY A 113 -7.35 0.22 11.18
N VAL A 114 -7.82 -0.60 10.26
CA VAL A 114 -8.21 -1.99 10.49
C VAL A 114 -7.56 -2.93 9.47
N PHE A 115 -7.14 -4.11 9.93
CA PHE A 115 -6.73 -5.18 9.03
C PHE A 115 -7.94 -5.96 8.55
N LYS A 116 -8.14 -5.98 7.22
CA LYS A 116 -9.29 -6.62 6.59
C LYS A 116 -8.84 -7.50 5.42
N PRO A 117 -9.40 -8.71 5.26
CA PRO A 117 -9.13 -9.53 4.08
C PRO A 117 -9.76 -8.88 2.84
N ILE A 118 -9.24 -9.22 1.65
CA ILE A 118 -9.75 -8.71 0.36
C ILE A 118 -11.27 -8.89 0.21
N SER A 119 -11.82 -9.98 0.77
CA SER A 119 -13.25 -10.28 0.77
C SER A 119 -14.11 -9.24 1.50
N GLU A 120 -13.58 -8.57 2.52
CA GLU A 120 -14.27 -7.47 3.24
C GLU A 120 -14.05 -6.11 2.58
N LEU A 121 -13.05 -6.00 1.71
CA LEU A 121 -12.66 -4.77 1.03
C LEU A 121 -13.38 -4.55 -0.30
N ARG A 122 -14.27 -5.46 -0.71
CA ARG A 122 -15.07 -5.41 -1.95
C ARG A 122 -15.89 -4.13 -2.18
N ARG A 123 -16.01 -3.23 -1.19
CA ARG A 123 -16.69 -1.93 -1.31
C ARG A 123 -15.77 -0.79 -1.75
N LEU A 124 -14.46 -1.01 -1.79
CA LEU A 124 -13.48 -0.03 -2.25
C LEU A 124 -13.66 0.29 -3.74
N PRO A 125 -13.14 1.44 -4.20
CA PRO A 125 -13.14 1.78 -5.62
C PRO A 125 -12.47 0.69 -6.47
N MET A 126 -12.96 0.54 -7.71
CA MET A 126 -12.54 -0.54 -8.62
C MET A 126 -11.03 -0.54 -8.89
N THR A 127 -10.41 0.64 -8.91
CA THR A 127 -8.94 0.80 -9.03
C THR A 127 -8.21 0.15 -7.86
N GLU A 128 -8.61 0.45 -6.61
CA GLU A 128 -8.02 -0.16 -5.41
C GLU A 128 -8.27 -1.67 -5.37
N LEU A 129 -9.49 -2.12 -5.70
CA LEU A 129 -9.80 -3.56 -5.78
C LEU A 129 -8.93 -4.31 -6.77
N THR A 130 -8.62 -3.68 -7.91
CA THR A 130 -7.77 -4.30 -8.93
C THR A 130 -6.34 -4.44 -8.42
N LEU A 131 -5.80 -3.41 -7.76
CA LEU A 131 -4.49 -3.44 -7.12
C LEU A 131 -4.42 -4.51 -6.03
N LEU A 132 -5.39 -4.54 -5.12
CA LEU A 132 -5.48 -5.56 -4.07
C LEU A 132 -5.51 -6.98 -4.63
N ARG A 133 -6.21 -7.18 -5.76
CA ARG A 133 -6.27 -8.47 -6.43
C ARG A 133 -4.94 -8.87 -7.07
N GLN A 134 -4.21 -7.92 -7.67
CA GLN A 134 -2.87 -8.17 -8.19
C GLN A 134 -1.91 -8.55 -7.07
N VAL A 135 -1.90 -7.79 -5.97
CA VAL A 135 -1.10 -8.11 -4.76
C VAL A 135 -1.46 -9.49 -4.21
N PHE A 136 -2.76 -9.78 -4.07
CA PHE A 136 -3.22 -11.08 -3.59
C PHE A 136 -2.75 -12.22 -4.49
N ASN A 137 -2.88 -12.08 -5.81
CA ASN A 137 -2.43 -13.09 -6.75
C ASN A 137 -0.89 -13.26 -6.72
N GLN A 138 -0.14 -12.19 -6.51
CA GLN A 138 1.31 -12.25 -6.40
C GLN A 138 1.75 -12.99 -5.13
N ILE A 139 1.14 -12.67 -3.98
CA ILE A 139 1.50 -13.32 -2.70
C ILE A 139 1.01 -14.77 -2.64
N MET A 140 -0.20 -15.06 -3.14
CA MET A 140 -0.79 -16.41 -3.08
C MET A 140 -0.37 -17.31 -4.24
N GLY A 141 -0.01 -16.74 -5.38
CA GLY A 141 0.37 -17.46 -6.59
C GLY A 141 1.88 -17.49 -6.86
N GLY A 142 2.68 -16.83 -6.01
CA GLY A 142 4.14 -16.88 -6.02
C GLY A 142 4.71 -18.21 -5.53
#